data_AF-A0A432Z0C2-F1
#
_entry.id   AF-A0A432Z0C2-F1
#
_cell.length_a   1.000
_cell.length_b   1.000
_cell.length_c   1.000
_cell.angle_alpha   90.00
_cell.angle_beta   90.00
_cell.angle_gamma   90.00
#
_symmetry.space_group_name_H-M   'P 1'
#
loop_
_entity.id
_entity.type
_entity.pdbx_description
1 polymer ?
#
loop_
_entity_poly.entity_id
_entity_poly.type
_entity_poly.pdbx_seq_one_letter_code
_entity_poly.pdbx_strand_id
1 'polypeptide(L)'
;MDRLCIACGLDWSAIAAWVQAIGSIIAIGVAIAVPARQHKKDQERTKEEKKRRAQALSLSLLPVLYKLRASVQHFITEQTAKEPEALVGKDEHDGNFFSHAPELRSYLAIAPDLDEFQELFSKLIASMLQSEEMLNFTTRMQRGGYHSSWINNLEFFIEHANNLNTKNNELIRSIENAHGL
;
A
#
# COMPACT_ATOMS: atom_id res chain seq x y z
N MET A 1 23.11 -83.61 28.80
CA MET A 1 22.94 -83.62 30.28
C MET A 1 23.55 -82.34 30.84
N ASP A 2 23.08 -81.18 30.38
CA ASP A 2 21.79 -80.53 30.71
C ASP A 2 21.81 -79.95 32.12
N ARG A 3 22.08 -78.65 32.20
CA ARG A 3 21.54 -77.78 33.25
C ARG A 3 21.05 -76.47 32.63
N LEU A 4 19.83 -76.60 32.11
CA LEU A 4 18.75 -75.62 31.99
C LEU A 4 19.05 -74.20 32.50
N CYS A 5 19.03 -73.26 31.56
CA CYS A 5 18.80 -71.83 31.79
C CYS A 5 17.50 -71.62 32.58
N ILE A 6 17.64 -71.37 33.89
CA ILE A 6 16.57 -70.87 34.76
C ILE A 6 16.75 -69.36 34.86
N ALA A 7 16.30 -68.63 33.83
CA ALA A 7 16.13 -67.18 33.87
C ALA A 7 15.03 -66.78 32.88
N CYS A 8 13.84 -67.36 33.08
CA CYS A 8 12.65 -67.03 32.32
C CYS A 8 11.75 -66.18 33.22
N GLY A 9 11.37 -64.97 32.77
CA GLY A 9 10.21 -64.31 33.39
C GLY A 9 10.08 -62.79 33.34
N LEU A 10 11.02 -62.01 32.77
CA LEU A 10 10.72 -60.63 32.39
C LEU A 10 11.36 -60.33 31.04
N ASP A 11 10.52 -60.29 30.01
CA ASP A 11 10.90 -60.03 28.64
C ASP A 11 11.25 -58.54 28.48
N TRP A 12 12.44 -58.16 28.98
CA TRP A 12 12.99 -56.81 28.88
C TRP A 12 13.11 -56.36 27.42
N SER A 13 13.31 -57.31 26.49
CA SER A 13 13.26 -57.07 25.05
C SER A 13 11.87 -56.70 24.56
N ALA A 14 10.82 -57.41 25.00
CA ALA A 14 9.44 -57.06 24.63
C ALA A 14 9.00 -55.71 25.20
N ILE A 15 9.40 -55.40 26.45
CA ILE A 15 9.14 -54.09 27.06
C ILE A 15 9.88 -52.98 26.29
N ALA A 16 11.14 -53.19 25.93
CA ALA A 16 11.92 -52.23 25.14
C ALA A 16 11.35 -52.02 23.73
N ALA A 17 10.93 -53.09 23.05
CA ALA A 17 10.32 -53.02 21.72
C ALA A 17 8.98 -52.27 21.74
N TRP A 18 8.17 -52.45 22.79
CA TRP A 18 6.90 -51.73 22.98
C TRP A 18 7.13 -50.23 23.23
N VAL A 19 8.08 -49.88 24.11
CA VAL A 19 8.46 -48.49 24.37
C VAL A 19 9.01 -47.83 23.10
N GLN A 20 9.81 -48.55 22.31
CA GLN A 20 10.35 -48.05 21.03
C GLN A 20 9.24 -47.80 20.00
N ALA A 21 8.27 -48.71 19.89
CA ALA A 21 7.14 -48.56 18.97
C ALA A 21 6.23 -47.38 19.35
N ILE A 22 6.00 -47.13 20.64
CA ILE A 22 5.23 -45.97 21.10
C ILE A 22 6.04 -44.68 20.93
N GLY A 23 7.33 -44.72 21.26
CA GLY A 23 8.23 -43.59 21.09
C GLY A 23 8.32 -43.11 19.64
N SER A 24 8.35 -44.02 18.67
CA SER A 24 8.37 -43.67 17.25
C SER A 24 7.07 -43.03 16.78
N ILE A 25 5.90 -43.55 17.21
CA ILE A 25 4.59 -42.97 16.87
C ILE A 25 4.45 -41.56 17.45
N ILE A 26 4.84 -41.35 18.71
CA ILE A 26 4.81 -40.04 19.35
C ILE A 26 5.80 -39.08 18.66
N ALA A 27 7.01 -39.55 18.33
CA ALA A 27 8.00 -38.74 17.63
C ALA A 27 7.51 -38.28 16.25
N ILE A 28 6.85 -39.15 15.48
CA ILE A 28 6.23 -38.81 14.19
C ILE A 28 5.09 -37.80 14.40
N GLY A 29 4.25 -38.01 15.42
CA GLY A 29 3.17 -37.07 15.76
C GLY A 29 3.67 -35.67 16.09
N VAL A 30 4.74 -35.56 16.89
CA VAL A 30 5.39 -34.28 17.22
C VAL A 30 6.07 -33.68 15.99
N ALA A 31 6.74 -34.48 15.17
CA ALA A 31 7.42 -34.04 13.95
C ALA A 31 6.48 -33.44 12.91
N ILE A 32 5.19 -33.78 12.92
CA ILE A 32 4.17 -33.18 12.04
C ILE A 32 3.45 -32.01 12.74
N ALA A 33 3.11 -32.16 14.03
CA ALA A 33 2.34 -31.17 14.77
C ALA A 33 3.09 -29.86 15.03
N VAL A 34 4.41 -29.95 15.31
CA VAL A 34 5.25 -28.76 15.54
C VAL A 34 5.39 -27.89 14.28
N PRO A 35 5.80 -28.40 13.11
CA PRO A 35 5.89 -27.57 11.90
C PRO A 35 4.52 -27.06 11.45
N ALA A 36 3.44 -27.83 11.61
CA ALA A 36 2.10 -27.34 11.30
C ALA A 36 1.68 -26.15 12.18
N ARG A 37 2.00 -26.19 13.49
CA ARG A 37 1.76 -25.07 14.41
C ARG A 37 2.68 -23.88 14.12
N GLN A 38 3.96 -24.12 13.82
CA GLN A 38 4.89 -23.07 13.42
C GLN A 38 4.43 -22.39 12.14
N HIS A 39 4.05 -23.14 11.12
CA HIS A 39 3.56 -22.60 9.85
C HIS A 39 2.31 -21.71 10.04
N LYS A 40 1.35 -22.14 10.87
CA LYS A 40 0.18 -21.31 11.20
C LYS A 40 0.58 -20.00 11.89
N LYS A 41 1.46 -20.09 12.90
CA LYS A 41 1.96 -18.91 13.62
C LYS A 41 2.75 -17.97 12.71
N ASP A 42 3.52 -18.51 11.77
CA ASP A 42 4.29 -17.72 10.81
C ASP A 42 3.38 -17.04 9.77
N GLN A 43 2.30 -17.70 9.35
CA GLN A 43 1.27 -17.06 8.52
C GLN A 43 0.57 -15.92 9.26
N GLU A 44 0.22 -16.10 10.53
CA GLU A 44 -0.39 -15.05 11.37
C GLU A 44 0.56 -13.86 11.55
N ARG A 45 1.83 -14.12 11.91
CA ARG A 45 2.87 -13.09 12.02
C ARG A 45 3.05 -12.31 10.71
N THR A 46 3.12 -13.02 9.58
CA THR A 46 3.26 -12.37 8.27
C THR A 46 2.07 -11.47 7.96
N LYS A 47 0.84 -11.88 8.31
CA LYS A 47 -0.36 -11.04 8.14
C LYS A 47 -0.33 -9.81 9.03
N GLU A 48 0.04 -9.96 10.30
CA GLU A 48 0.18 -8.83 11.22
C GLU A 48 1.25 -7.84 10.77
N GLU A 49 2.40 -8.34 10.32
CA GLU A 49 3.47 -7.50 9.79
C GLU A 49 3.04 -6.72 8.54
N LYS A 50 2.35 -7.39 7.59
CA LYS A 50 1.77 -6.72 6.42
C LYS A 50 0.79 -5.63 6.81
N LYS A 51 -0.11 -5.91 7.75
CA LYS A 51 -1.08 -4.92 8.24
C LYS A 51 -0.39 -3.71 8.87
N ARG A 52 0.60 -3.93 9.73
CA ARG A 52 1.35 -2.83 10.37
C ARG A 52 2.12 -1.99 9.35
N ARG A 53 2.69 -2.63 8.32
CA ARG A 53 3.34 -1.93 7.21
C ARG A 53 2.36 -1.08 6.43
N ALA A 54 1.23 -1.63 5.99
CA ALA A 54 0.18 -0.89 5.28
C ALA A 54 -0.31 0.32 6.09
N GLN A 55 -0.50 0.15 7.40
CA GLN A 55 -0.86 1.24 8.30
C GLN A 55 0.20 2.35 8.36
N ALA A 56 1.47 1.99 8.54
CA ALA A 56 2.56 2.98 8.59
C ALA A 56 2.72 3.73 7.25
N LEU A 57 2.62 3.00 6.14
CA LEU A 57 2.77 3.57 4.80
C LEU A 57 1.61 4.50 4.44
N SER A 58 0.36 4.12 4.74
CA SER A 58 -0.81 4.97 4.50
C SER A 58 -0.73 6.29 5.30
N LEU A 59 -0.32 6.25 6.57
CA LEU A 59 -0.09 7.46 7.35
C LEU A 59 1.03 8.34 6.77
N SER A 60 2.09 7.73 6.24
CA SER A 60 3.19 8.47 5.61
C SER A 60 2.78 9.18 4.31
N LEU A 61 1.69 8.75 3.67
CA LEU A 61 1.14 9.40 2.46
C LEU A 61 0.33 10.65 2.79
N LEU A 62 -0.30 10.75 3.97
CA LEU A 62 -1.18 11.89 4.30
C LEU A 62 -0.55 13.27 4.06
N PRO A 63 0.71 13.55 4.44
CA PRO A 63 1.33 14.85 4.20
C PRO A 63 1.37 15.23 2.72
N VAL A 64 1.75 14.31 1.83
CA VAL A 64 1.79 14.58 0.38
C VAL A 64 0.39 14.71 -0.20
N LEU A 65 -0.57 13.92 0.27
CA LEU A 65 -1.97 14.01 -0.15
C LEU A 65 -2.61 15.34 0.25
N TYR A 66 -2.32 15.86 1.46
CA TYR A 66 -2.80 17.17 1.89
C TYR A 66 -2.20 18.32 1.09
N LYS A 67 -0.89 18.27 0.79
CA LYS A 67 -0.24 19.26 -0.10
C LYS A 67 -0.88 19.25 -1.49
N LEU A 68 -1.06 18.05 -2.06
CA LEU A 68 -1.73 17.90 -3.35
C LEU A 68 -3.15 18.49 -3.30
N ARG A 69 -3.91 18.21 -2.24
CA ARG A 69 -5.28 18.75 -2.07
C ARG A 69 -5.27 20.27 -2.09
N ALA A 70 -4.37 20.89 -1.33
CA ALA A 70 -4.25 22.34 -1.26
C ALA A 70 -3.90 22.93 -2.63
N SER A 71 -2.87 22.39 -3.31
CA SER A 71 -2.43 22.90 -4.61
C SER A 71 -3.48 22.73 -5.70
N VAL A 72 -4.16 21.57 -5.75
CA VAL A 72 -5.24 21.33 -6.71
C VAL A 72 -6.44 22.25 -6.46
N GLN A 73 -6.81 22.48 -5.20
CA GLN A 73 -7.89 23.41 -4.85
C GLN A 73 -7.53 24.85 -5.21
N HIS A 74 -6.28 25.26 -4.95
CA HIS A 74 -5.78 26.58 -5.35
C HIS A 74 -5.90 26.78 -6.86
N PHE A 75 -5.43 25.81 -7.66
CA PHE A 75 -5.59 25.82 -9.12
C PHE A 75 -7.06 25.96 -9.55
N ILE A 76 -7.95 25.11 -9.03
CA ILE A 76 -9.37 25.14 -9.41
C ILE A 76 -9.97 26.51 -9.08
N THR A 77 -9.69 27.04 -7.89
CA THR A 77 -10.18 28.35 -7.45
C THR A 77 -9.66 29.46 -8.36
N GLU A 78 -8.36 29.52 -8.63
CA GLU A 78 -7.77 30.55 -9.49
C GLU A 78 -8.32 30.53 -10.92
N GLN A 79 -8.50 29.35 -11.50
CA GLN A 79 -8.97 29.23 -12.89
C GLN A 79 -10.49 29.40 -13.03
N THR A 80 -11.25 29.25 -11.93
CA THR A 80 -12.72 29.36 -11.93
C THR A 80 -13.22 30.69 -11.37
N ALA A 81 -12.42 31.37 -10.55
CA ALA A 81 -12.81 32.62 -9.90
C ALA A 81 -12.83 33.79 -10.90
N LYS A 82 -13.84 34.66 -10.77
CA LYS A 82 -13.88 35.96 -11.46
C LYS A 82 -12.99 37.01 -10.78
N GLU A 83 -12.76 36.86 -9.48
CA GLU A 83 -11.79 37.63 -8.69
C GLU A 83 -11.07 36.64 -7.76
N PRO A 84 -9.72 36.57 -7.79
CA PRO A 84 -8.99 35.59 -7.00
C PRO A 84 -9.15 35.89 -5.51
N GLU A 85 -9.82 35.00 -4.77
CA GLU A 85 -9.83 35.06 -3.32
C GLU A 85 -8.39 34.89 -2.81
N ALA A 86 -7.94 35.80 -1.96
CA ALA A 86 -6.66 35.69 -1.29
C ALA A 86 -6.70 34.51 -0.32
N LEU A 87 -6.42 33.31 -0.84
CA LEU A 87 -6.28 32.11 -0.03
C LEU A 87 -5.10 32.33 0.93
N VAL A 88 -5.39 32.43 2.23
CA VAL A 88 -4.39 32.58 3.28
C VAL A 88 -3.67 31.24 3.43
N GLY A 89 -2.53 31.16 2.75
CA GLY A 89 -1.64 30.02 2.71
C GLY A 89 -0.94 30.03 1.36
N LYS A 90 0.27 30.60 1.30
CA LYS A 90 1.09 30.50 0.09
C LYS A 90 1.40 29.02 -0.14
N ASP A 91 0.71 28.41 -1.10
CA ASP A 91 1.20 27.20 -1.73
C ASP A 91 2.61 27.51 -2.28
N GLU A 92 3.60 26.71 -1.91
CA GLU A 92 4.97 26.85 -2.44
C GLU A 92 4.99 26.72 -3.97
N HIS A 93 3.99 26.00 -4.52
CA HIS A 93 3.83 25.76 -5.94
C HIS A 93 2.76 26.62 -6.60
N ASP A 94 2.10 27.54 -5.87
CA ASP A 94 1.12 28.49 -6.41
C ASP A 94 0.05 27.81 -7.30
N GLY A 95 -0.53 26.70 -6.83
CA GLY A 95 -1.51 25.92 -7.57
C GLY A 95 -0.93 25.01 -8.66
N ASN A 96 0.38 25.01 -8.88
CA ASN A 96 1.02 24.07 -9.80
C ASN A 96 1.08 22.66 -9.19
N PHE A 97 -0.06 21.98 -9.18
CA PHE A 97 -0.18 20.64 -8.61
C PHE A 97 0.72 19.63 -9.32
N PHE A 98 1.08 19.85 -10.61
CA PHE A 98 1.99 18.99 -11.38
C PHE A 98 3.37 18.82 -10.71
N SER A 99 3.81 19.80 -9.93
CA SER A 99 5.06 19.74 -9.17
C SER A 99 5.12 18.58 -8.16
N HIS A 100 3.97 18.05 -7.72
CA HIS A 100 3.89 16.93 -6.79
C HIS A 100 3.98 15.55 -7.46
N ALA A 101 3.89 15.46 -8.78
CA ALA A 101 3.93 14.17 -9.47
C ALA A 101 5.23 13.36 -9.24
N PRO A 102 6.44 13.95 -9.23
CA PRO A 102 7.67 13.20 -8.92
C PRO A 102 7.64 12.60 -7.52
N GLU A 103 7.20 13.37 -6.51
CA GLU A 103 7.08 12.91 -5.13
C GLU A 103 6.07 11.78 -5.03
N LEU A 104 4.86 11.96 -5.58
CA LEU A 104 3.81 10.92 -5.61
C LEU A 104 4.27 9.65 -6.34
N ARG A 105 4.98 9.77 -7.46
CA ARG A 105 5.57 8.63 -8.18
C ARG A 105 6.58 7.87 -7.36
N SER A 106 7.34 8.53 -6.47
CA SER A 106 8.32 7.84 -5.62
C SER A 106 7.66 6.79 -4.71
N TYR A 107 6.38 7.00 -4.37
CA TYR A 107 5.57 6.07 -3.59
C TYR A 107 4.96 4.91 -4.42
N LEU A 108 5.11 4.88 -5.76
CA LEU A 108 4.66 3.73 -6.57
C LEU A 108 5.36 2.43 -6.17
N ALA A 109 6.63 2.51 -5.78
CA ALA A 109 7.40 1.34 -5.35
C ALA A 109 6.79 0.65 -4.12
N ILE A 110 6.07 1.41 -3.29
CA ILE A 110 5.40 0.91 -2.08
C ILE A 110 3.90 0.64 -2.29
N ALA A 111 3.36 0.90 -3.49
CA ALA A 111 1.93 0.73 -3.76
C ALA A 111 1.40 -0.70 -3.45
N PRO A 112 2.13 -1.79 -3.73
CA PRO A 112 1.69 -3.14 -3.37
C PRO A 112 1.55 -3.38 -1.87
N ASP A 113 2.24 -2.59 -1.04
CA ASP A 113 2.23 -2.71 0.42
C ASP A 113 1.14 -1.84 1.08
N LEU A 114 0.38 -1.07 0.29
CA LEU A 114 -0.73 -0.24 0.78
C LEU A 114 -2.03 -1.02 1.05
N ASP A 115 -2.03 -2.32 0.76
CA ASP A 115 -3.16 -3.24 1.01
C ASP A 115 -4.49 -2.67 0.49
N GLU A 116 -5.44 -2.34 1.38
CA GLU A 116 -6.76 -1.80 1.02
C GLU A 116 -6.73 -0.45 0.28
N PHE A 117 -5.66 0.35 0.41
CA PHE A 117 -5.55 1.65 -0.26
C PHE A 117 -4.89 1.57 -1.64
N GLN A 118 -4.35 0.42 -2.03
CA GLN A 118 -3.58 0.25 -3.27
C GLN A 118 -4.37 0.71 -4.50
N GLU A 119 -5.65 0.35 -4.61
CA GLU A 119 -6.48 0.69 -5.76
C GLU A 119 -6.71 2.20 -5.88
N LEU A 120 -7.10 2.86 -4.78
CA LEU A 120 -7.32 4.30 -4.73
C LEU A 120 -6.02 5.07 -5.03
N PHE A 121 -4.91 4.65 -4.43
CA PHE A 121 -3.61 5.24 -4.70
C PHE A 121 -3.17 5.06 -6.17
N SER A 122 -3.35 3.88 -6.73
CA SER A 122 -3.02 3.61 -8.14
C SER A 122 -3.84 4.46 -9.10
N LYS A 123 -5.15 4.62 -8.82
CA LYS A 123 -6.04 5.49 -9.61
C LYS A 123 -5.65 6.97 -9.50
N LEU A 124 -5.23 7.42 -8.31
CA LEU A 124 -4.72 8.78 -8.11
C LEU A 124 -3.48 9.03 -8.96
N ILE A 125 -2.49 8.13 -8.88
CA ILE A 125 -1.25 8.24 -9.68
C ILE A 125 -1.55 8.20 -11.18
N ALA A 126 -2.43 7.30 -11.64
CA ALA A 126 -2.82 7.25 -13.04
C ALA A 126 -3.44 8.57 -13.52
N SER A 127 -4.34 9.17 -12.73
CA SER A 127 -4.93 10.48 -13.03
C SER A 127 -3.87 11.59 -13.07
N MET A 128 -2.88 11.53 -12.18
CA MET A 128 -1.77 12.49 -12.15
C MET A 128 -0.89 12.39 -13.39
N LEU A 129 -0.51 11.17 -13.78
CA LEU A 129 0.30 10.91 -14.98
C LEU A 129 -0.42 11.33 -16.26
N GLN A 130 -1.73 11.09 -16.35
CA GLN A 130 -2.54 11.55 -17.49
C GLN A 130 -2.54 13.08 -17.58
N SER A 131 -2.66 13.77 -16.43
CA SER A 131 -2.63 15.22 -16.37
C SER A 131 -1.26 15.77 -16.82
N GLU A 132 -0.17 15.15 -16.38
CA GLU A 132 1.18 15.52 -16.82
C GLU A 132 1.40 15.31 -18.32
N GLU A 133 0.92 14.21 -18.90
CA GLU A 133 1.05 14.00 -20.35
C GLU A 133 0.30 15.08 -21.13
N MET A 134 -0.89 15.49 -20.66
CA MET A 134 -1.63 16.60 -21.25
C MET A 134 -0.89 17.93 -21.15
N LEU A 135 -0.25 18.20 -20.00
CA LEU A 135 0.60 19.38 -19.82
C LEU A 135 1.79 19.37 -20.77
N ASN A 136 2.47 18.23 -20.89
CA ASN A 136 3.59 18.05 -21.81
C ASN A 136 3.16 18.26 -23.26
N PHE A 137 2.01 17.70 -23.66
CA PHE A 137 1.43 17.92 -24.98
C PHE A 137 1.13 19.39 -25.25
N THR A 138 0.44 20.06 -24.33
CA THR A 138 0.10 21.49 -24.44
C THR A 138 1.35 22.36 -24.55
N THR A 139 2.37 22.07 -23.72
CA THR A 139 3.66 22.77 -23.75
C THR A 139 4.39 22.58 -25.09
N ARG A 140 4.39 21.36 -25.64
CA ARG A 140 4.96 21.09 -26.98
C ARG A 140 4.26 21.90 -28.06
N MET A 141 2.93 22.00 -28.04
CA MET A 141 2.17 22.79 -29.01
C MET A 141 2.47 24.29 -28.91
N GLN A 142 2.58 24.84 -27.70
CA GLN A 142 2.97 26.24 -27.50
C GLN A 142 4.38 26.53 -28.03
N ARG A 143 5.34 25.63 -27.79
CA ARG A 143 6.70 25.74 -28.37
C ARG A 143 6.70 25.64 -29.89
N GLY A 144 5.75 24.91 -30.47
CA GLY A 144 5.52 24.82 -31.91
C GLY A 144 4.82 26.03 -32.53
N GLY A 145 4.56 27.09 -31.76
CA GLY A 145 3.94 28.35 -32.23
C GLY A 145 2.44 28.46 -31.98
N TYR A 146 1.80 27.46 -31.37
CA TYR A 146 0.37 27.52 -31.02
C TYR A 146 0.16 28.09 -29.61
N HIS A 147 0.37 29.39 -29.44
CA HIS A 147 0.38 30.04 -28.12
C HIS A 147 -0.96 29.95 -27.36
N SER A 148 -2.09 29.81 -28.06
CA SER A 148 -3.42 29.64 -27.48
C SER A 148 -3.73 28.23 -26.95
N SER A 149 -2.80 27.27 -27.10
CA SER A 149 -2.99 25.87 -26.65
C SER A 149 -3.48 25.77 -25.21
N TRP A 150 -2.91 26.59 -24.31
CA TRP A 150 -3.26 26.57 -22.88
C TRP A 150 -4.73 26.95 -22.66
N ILE A 151 -5.16 28.07 -23.23
CA ILE A 151 -6.53 28.57 -23.10
C ILE A 151 -7.52 27.56 -23.67
N ASN A 152 -7.20 26.98 -24.83
CA ASN A 152 -8.07 26.01 -25.49
C ASN A 152 -8.18 24.68 -24.73
N ASN A 153 -7.18 24.34 -23.93
CA ASN A 153 -7.16 23.13 -23.11
C ASN A 153 -7.52 23.39 -21.65
N LEU A 154 -7.81 24.64 -21.25
CA LEU A 154 -7.99 25.02 -19.86
C LEU A 154 -9.16 24.28 -19.20
N GLU A 155 -10.28 24.15 -19.91
CA GLU A 155 -11.45 23.40 -19.41
C GLU A 155 -11.11 21.94 -19.11
N PHE A 156 -10.32 21.30 -19.98
CA PHE A 156 -9.82 19.94 -19.74
C PHE A 156 -8.91 19.88 -18.49
N PHE A 157 -8.02 20.85 -18.29
CA PHE A 157 -7.18 20.90 -17.10
C PHE A 157 -8.01 21.09 -15.81
N ILE A 158 -9.06 21.91 -15.85
CA ILE A 158 -10.00 22.08 -14.73
C ILE A 158 -10.74 20.77 -14.45
N GLU A 159 -11.20 20.05 -15.48
CA GLU A 159 -11.85 18.74 -15.32
C GLU A 159 -10.90 17.72 -14.68
N HIS A 160 -9.67 17.63 -15.19
CA HIS A 160 -8.64 16.73 -14.65
C HIS A 160 -8.27 17.09 -13.20
N ALA A 161 -8.15 18.38 -12.87
CA ALA A 161 -7.92 18.84 -11.51
C ALA A 161 -9.08 18.46 -10.57
N ASN A 162 -10.33 18.60 -11.01
CA ASN A 162 -11.50 18.18 -10.21
C ASN A 162 -11.53 16.66 -9.98
N ASN A 163 -11.22 15.88 -11.00
CA ASN A 163 -11.12 14.42 -10.87
C ASN A 163 -9.99 14.02 -9.89
N LEU A 164 -8.82 14.66 -10.03
CA LEU A 164 -7.69 14.45 -9.14
C LEU A 164 -8.02 14.82 -7.69
N ASN A 165 -8.67 15.96 -7.46
CA ASN A 165 -9.15 16.39 -6.15
C ASN A 165 -10.12 15.36 -5.54
N THR A 166 -11.06 14.84 -6.36
CA THR A 166 -12.04 13.83 -5.91
C THR A 166 -11.34 12.56 -5.44
N LYS A 167 -10.44 11.99 -6.26
CA LYS A 167 -9.69 10.78 -5.91
C LYS A 167 -8.78 10.99 -4.70
N ASN A 168 -8.13 12.15 -4.63
CA ASN A 168 -7.26 12.49 -3.50
C ASN A 168 -8.06 12.57 -2.19
N ASN A 169 -9.23 13.21 -2.22
CA ASN A 169 -10.11 13.30 -1.05
C ASN A 169 -10.69 11.94 -0.65
N GLU A 170 -11.01 11.07 -1.61
CA GLU A 170 -11.45 9.71 -1.34
C GLU A 170 -10.36 8.89 -0.63
N LEU A 171 -9.12 8.96 -1.13
CA LEU A 171 -7.98 8.30 -0.50
C LEU A 171 -7.70 8.85 0.91
N ILE A 172 -7.67 10.18 1.08
CA ILE A 172 -7.49 10.83 2.38
C ILE A 172 -8.55 10.34 3.36
N ARG A 173 -9.84 10.40 3.01
CA ARG A 173 -10.94 9.96 3.88
C ARG A 173 -10.84 8.48 4.22
N SER A 174 -10.46 7.65 3.25
CA SER A 174 -10.28 6.22 3.48
C SER A 174 -9.19 5.95 4.52
N ILE A 175 -8.06 6.67 4.42
CA ILE A 175 -6.96 6.58 5.40
C ILE A 175 -7.41 7.13 6.76
N GLU A 176 -8.01 8.32 6.81
CA GLU A 176 -8.49 8.94 8.06
C GLU A 176 -9.48 8.02 8.80
N ASN A 177 -10.47 7.47 8.09
CA ASN A 177 -11.44 6.54 8.67
C ASN A 177 -10.79 5.25 9.19
N ALA A 178 -9.80 4.71 8.49
CA ALA A 178 -9.10 3.49 8.89
C ALA A 178 -8.25 3.68 10.16
N HIS A 179 -7.78 4.92 10.42
CA HIS A 179 -6.92 5.27 11.56
C HIS A 179 -7.65 6.05 12.67
N GLY A 180 -8.91 6.45 12.46
CA GLY A 180 -9.72 7.20 13.43
C GLY A 180 -9.28 8.66 13.58
N LEU A 181 -8.89 9.31 12.47
CA LEU A 181 -8.48 10.72 12.39
C LEU A 181 -9.65 11.65 12.01
#